data_AF-A0A436ZRD6-F1
#
_entry.id   AF-A0A436ZRD6-F1
#
_cell.length_a   1.000
_cell.length_b   1.000
_cell.length_c   1.000
_cell.angle_alpha   90.00
_cell.angle_beta   90.00
_cell.angle_gamma   90.00
#
_symmetry.space_group_name_H-M   'P 1'
#
loop_
_entity.id
_entity.type
_entity.pdbx_description
1 polymer ?
#
loop_
_entity_poly.entity_id
_entity_poly.type
_entity_poly.pdbx_seq_one_letter_code
_entity_poly.pdbx_strand_id
1 'polypeptide(L)'
;MRITSFFSFVVLFATSLAQLSSNLTLITEDFGENPTNVPFYLYVPKTIQKHPAIILGVHWCTGTGPVFFENTEYAKYADQFGYIVIYPSAPESQNVGMSLVTQH
;
A
#
# COMPACT_ATOMS: atom_id res chain seq x y z
N MET A 1 -17.81 48.53 -37.35
CA MET A 1 -17.03 47.28 -37.55
C MET A 1 -16.58 46.82 -36.17
N ARG A 2 -17.45 46.17 -35.37
CA ARG A 2 -17.77 44.73 -35.28
C ARG A 2 -16.57 43.81 -35.01
N ILE A 3 -16.34 43.56 -33.70
CA ILE A 3 -16.19 42.28 -32.98
C ILE A 3 -15.35 41.17 -33.67
N THR A 4 -14.26 40.72 -33.03
CA THR A 4 -14.02 39.35 -32.52
C THR A 4 -12.69 39.34 -31.77
N SER A 5 -12.66 38.97 -30.47
CA SER A 5 -12.19 37.68 -29.90
C SER A 5 -10.78 37.28 -30.39
N PHE A 6 -9.82 36.90 -29.55
CA PHE A 6 -9.83 35.66 -28.75
C PHE A 6 -8.96 35.83 -27.48
N PHE A 7 -9.59 35.80 -26.30
CA PHE A 7 -8.87 35.53 -25.04
C PHE A 7 -8.68 34.01 -24.96
N SER A 8 -7.48 33.54 -25.29
CA SER A 8 -7.10 32.14 -25.16
C SER A 8 -6.96 31.80 -23.67
N PHE A 9 -7.84 30.95 -23.14
CA PHE A 9 -7.79 30.46 -21.77
C PHE A 9 -7.13 29.07 -21.78
N VAL A 10 -5.83 29.01 -21.47
CA VAL A 10 -5.13 27.73 -21.30
C VAL A 10 -5.50 27.16 -19.93
N VAL A 11 -6.31 26.10 -19.91
CA VAL A 11 -6.65 25.36 -18.69
C VAL A 11 -5.54 24.35 -18.41
N LEU A 12 -4.69 24.62 -17.42
CA LEU A 12 -3.75 23.64 -16.87
C LEU A 12 -4.53 22.68 -15.96
N PHE A 13 -4.76 21.46 -16.42
CA PHE A 13 -5.25 20.37 -15.58
C PHE A 13 -4.09 19.87 -14.71
N ALA A 14 -4.08 20.24 -13.42
CA ALA A 14 -3.16 19.67 -12.45
C ALA A 14 -3.67 18.27 -12.06
N THR A 15 -3.01 17.22 -12.56
CA THR A 15 -3.26 15.85 -12.10
C THR A 15 -2.66 15.68 -10.71
N SER A 16 -3.50 15.61 -9.67
CA SER A 16 -3.05 15.16 -8.35
C SER A 16 -2.63 13.70 -8.45
N LEU A 17 -1.35 13.41 -8.21
CA LEU A 17 -0.93 12.05 -7.87
C LEU A 17 -1.54 11.76 -6.51
N ALA A 18 -2.48 10.82 -6.44
CA ALA A 18 -3.00 10.33 -5.18
C ALA A 18 -1.87 9.60 -4.46
N GLN A 19 -1.17 10.31 -3.58
CA GLN A 19 -0.16 9.72 -2.73
C GLN A 19 -0.84 9.05 -1.53
N LEU A 20 -0.34 7.87 -1.16
CA LEU A 20 -0.80 7.18 0.05
C LEU A 20 -0.62 8.07 1.28
N SER A 21 -1.58 7.98 2.21
CA SER A 21 -1.61 8.84 3.38
C SER A 21 -0.51 8.48 4.40
N SER A 22 -0.05 7.23 4.39
CA SER A 22 0.90 6.66 5.35
C SER A 22 1.98 5.80 4.67
N ASN A 23 2.89 5.25 5.46
CA ASN A 23 3.94 4.33 5.01
C ASN A 23 3.64 2.89 5.45
N LEU A 24 4.10 1.94 4.64
CA LEU A 24 4.13 0.53 5.02
C LEU A 24 5.22 0.31 6.08
N THR A 25 4.86 -0.27 7.22
CA THR A 25 5.76 -0.42 8.38
C THR A 25 5.95 -1.90 8.71
N LEU A 26 7.20 -2.36 8.82
CA LEU A 26 7.50 -3.69 9.33
C LEU A 26 7.22 -3.72 10.84
N ILE A 27 6.47 -4.72 11.31
CA ILE A 27 6.25 -4.92 12.74
C ILE A 27 7.33 -5.84 13.31
N THR A 28 8.14 -5.28 14.21
CA THR A 28 9.19 -5.99 14.94
C THR A 28 8.78 -6.35 16.38
N GLU A 29 7.64 -5.84 16.82
CA GLU A 29 7.27 -5.88 18.24
C GLU A 29 6.63 -7.22 18.57
N ASP A 30 6.68 -7.64 19.83
CA ASP A 30 6.04 -8.89 20.24
C ASP A 30 4.51 -8.79 20.04
N PHE A 31 3.99 -9.68 19.20
CA PHE A 31 2.57 -9.81 18.88
C PHE A 31 2.00 -11.18 19.29
N GLY A 32 2.72 -11.91 20.14
CA GLY A 32 2.37 -13.25 20.60
C GLY A 32 3.14 -14.35 19.88
N GLU A 33 2.71 -15.59 20.10
CA GLU A 33 3.38 -16.76 19.54
C GLU A 33 3.43 -16.71 18.00
N ASN A 34 4.66 -16.73 17.48
CA ASN A 34 4.94 -16.82 16.04
C ASN A 34 5.87 -18.01 15.78
N PRO A 35 5.39 -19.25 15.93
CA PRO A 35 6.23 -20.46 15.87
C PRO A 35 6.89 -20.65 14.50
N THR A 36 6.32 -20.06 13.45
CA THR A 36 6.83 -20.13 12.08
C THR A 36 7.67 -18.91 11.69
N ASN A 37 7.88 -17.96 12.60
CA ASN A 37 8.64 -16.72 12.38
C ASN A 37 8.22 -15.98 11.10
N VAL A 38 6.90 -15.80 10.90
CA VAL A 38 6.32 -15.05 9.78
C VAL A 38 6.44 -13.55 10.07
N PRO A 39 7.23 -12.77 9.31
CA PRO A 39 7.19 -11.32 9.40
C PRO A 39 5.92 -10.77 8.74
N PHE A 40 5.46 -9.60 9.18
CA PHE A 40 4.40 -8.89 8.50
C PHE A 40 4.59 -7.39 8.55
N TYR A 41 3.99 -6.73 7.54
CA TYR A 41 3.95 -5.29 7.43
C TYR A 41 2.54 -4.77 7.67
N LEU A 42 2.43 -3.55 8.19
CA LEU A 42 1.17 -2.89 8.50
C LEU A 42 1.05 -1.60 7.69
N TYR A 43 -0.12 -1.41 7.09
CA TYR A 43 -0.53 -0.12 6.55
C TYR A 43 -1.68 0.44 7.39
N VAL A 44 -1.43 1.58 8.03
CA VAL A 44 -2.38 2.31 8.87
C VAL A 44 -2.62 3.68 8.23
N PRO A 45 -3.80 3.95 7.63
CA PRO A 45 -4.07 5.24 7.01
C PRO A 45 -4.15 6.36 8.06
N LYS A 46 -3.90 7.60 7.66
CA LYS A 46 -3.99 8.78 8.54
C LYS A 46 -5.38 8.96 9.16
N THR A 47 -6.42 8.63 8.41
CA THR A 47 -7.81 8.70 8.87
C THR A 47 -8.31 7.27 9.07
N ILE A 48 -8.64 6.92 10.31
CA ILE A 48 -9.14 5.60 10.69
C ILE A 48 -10.58 5.71 11.21
N GLN A 49 -11.41 4.73 10.88
CA GLN A 49 -12.73 4.59 11.48
C GLN A 49 -12.61 4.25 12.97
N LYS A 50 -13.59 4.66 13.79
CA LYS A 50 -13.60 4.35 15.23
C LYS A 50 -13.46 2.85 15.55
N HIS A 51 -13.99 2.00 14.67
CA HIS A 51 -13.88 0.55 14.72
C HIS A 51 -13.45 0.06 13.33
N PRO A 52 -12.15 0.13 13.00
CA PRO A 52 -11.71 -0.15 11.64
C PRO A 52 -11.82 -1.63 11.34
N ALA A 53 -12.27 -1.97 10.13
CA ALA A 53 -12.08 -3.30 9.60
C ALA A 53 -10.58 -3.59 9.43
N ILE A 54 -10.21 -4.87 9.43
CA ILE A 54 -8.85 -5.32 9.15
C ILE A 54 -8.90 -6.20 7.92
N ILE A 55 -8.08 -5.88 6.93
CA ILE A 55 -7.88 -6.70 5.73
C ILE A 55 -6.53 -7.40 5.84
N LEU A 56 -6.51 -8.70 5.53
CA LEU A 56 -5.29 -9.46 5.40
C LEU A 56 -4.94 -9.62 3.91
N GLY A 57 -3.92 -8.88 3.46
CA GLY A 57 -3.44 -8.91 2.08
C GLY A 57 -2.43 -10.04 1.86
N VAL A 58 -2.91 -11.22 1.52
CA VAL A 58 -2.05 -12.40 1.29
C VAL A 58 -1.56 -12.42 -0.17
N HIS A 59 -0.24 -12.50 -0.33
CA HIS A 59 0.41 -12.52 -1.62
C HIS A 59 0.29 -13.88 -2.34
N TRP A 60 0.55 -13.88 -3.66
CA TRP A 60 0.68 -15.12 -4.45
C TRP A 60 2.00 -15.85 -4.15
N CYS A 61 2.13 -17.11 -4.59
CA CYS A 61 3.38 -17.86 -4.47
C CYS A 61 4.55 -17.09 -5.10
N THR A 62 5.73 -17.06 -4.45
CA THR A 62 6.93 -16.28 -4.83
C THR A 62 6.87 -14.76 -4.61
N GLY A 63 5.73 -14.23 -4.17
CA GLY A 63 5.60 -12.83 -3.74
C GLY A 63 6.08 -12.58 -2.31
N THR A 64 5.98 -11.32 -1.89
CA THR A 64 6.17 -10.88 -0.49
C THR A 64 5.08 -9.87 -0.12
N GLY A 65 4.90 -9.59 1.17
CA GLY A 65 3.98 -8.57 1.66
C GLY A 65 4.18 -7.18 1.03
N PRO A 66 5.41 -6.62 1.01
CA PRO A 66 5.69 -5.35 0.34
C PRO A 66 5.39 -5.36 -1.17
N VAL A 67 5.74 -6.43 -1.88
CA VAL A 67 5.42 -6.54 -3.31
C VAL A 67 3.91 -6.59 -3.53
N PHE A 68 3.16 -7.28 -2.66
CA PHE A 68 1.71 -7.29 -2.73
C PHE A 68 1.09 -5.92 -2.44
N PHE A 69 1.65 -5.17 -1.49
CA PHE A 69 1.26 -3.79 -1.22
C PHE A 69 1.46 -2.89 -2.45
N GLU A 70 2.59 -3.00 -3.15
CA GLU A 70 2.88 -2.21 -4.36
C GLU A 70 1.98 -2.56 -5.55
N ASN A 71 1.50 -3.80 -5.63
CA ASN A 71 0.76 -4.33 -6.78
C ASN A 71 -0.77 -4.39 -6.55
N THR A 72 -1.27 -3.82 -5.45
CA THR A 72 -2.71 -3.81 -5.14
C THR A 72 -3.18 -2.45 -4.64
N GLU A 73 -4.48 -2.17 -4.81
CA GLU A 73 -5.07 -0.89 -4.38
C GLU A 73 -5.58 -0.91 -2.92
N TYR A 74 -5.28 -1.95 -2.14
CA TYR A 74 -5.82 -2.08 -0.79
C TYR A 74 -5.43 -0.92 0.12
N ALA A 75 -4.21 -0.37 -0.01
CA ALA A 75 -3.77 0.79 0.76
C ALA A 75 -4.47 2.10 0.34
N LYS A 76 -4.72 2.27 -0.96
CA LYS A 76 -5.49 3.41 -1.49
C LYS A 76 -6.93 3.40 -0.97
N TYR A 77 -7.55 2.23 -0.95
CA TYR A 77 -8.89 2.08 -0.39
C TYR A 77 -8.89 2.13 1.14
N ALA A 78 -7.80 1.75 1.82
CA ALA A 78 -7.63 1.99 3.25
C ALA A 78 -7.66 3.50 3.56
N ASP A 79 -7.01 4.33 2.75
CA ASP A 79 -7.08 5.80 2.89
C ASP A 79 -8.50 6.33 2.67
N GLN A 80 -9.26 5.73 1.75
CA GLN A 80 -10.61 6.17 1.42
C GLN A 80 -11.65 5.73 2.47
N PHE A 81 -11.53 4.51 2.99
CA PHE A 81 -12.55 3.89 3.83
C PHE A 81 -12.15 3.77 5.30
N GLY A 82 -10.88 4.02 5.64
CA GLY A 82 -10.38 4.06 7.02
C GLY A 82 -10.25 2.70 7.70
N TYR A 83 -9.95 1.65 6.93
CA TYR A 83 -9.58 0.32 7.45
C TYR A 83 -8.06 0.14 7.51
N ILE A 84 -7.60 -0.92 8.18
CA ILE A 84 -6.16 -1.28 8.28
C ILE A 84 -5.86 -2.46 7.36
N VAL A 85 -4.66 -2.53 6.80
CA VAL A 85 -4.20 -3.69 6.02
C VAL A 85 -2.94 -4.30 6.61
N ILE A 86 -2.96 -5.61 6.80
CA ILE A 86 -1.82 -6.44 7.22
C ILE A 86 -1.30 -7.19 5.99
N TYR A 87 0.00 -7.10 5.74
CA TYR A 87 0.72 -7.71 4.62
C TYR A 87 1.79 -8.68 5.16
N PRO A 88 1.43 -9.95 5.44
CA PRO A 88 2.40 -10.94 5.85
C PRO A 88 3.35 -11.30 4.69
N SER A 89 4.56 -11.71 5.01
CA SER A 89 5.48 -12.38 4.07
C SER A 89 5.79 -13.75 4.62
N ALA A 90 5.68 -14.80 3.80
CA ALA A 90 6.10 -16.12 4.25
C ALA A 90 7.59 -16.14 4.68
N PRO A 91 8.02 -17.07 5.54
CA PRO A 91 9.43 -17.19 5.92
C PRO A 91 10.28 -17.56 4.70
N GLU A 92 11.56 -17.18 4.68
CA GLU A 92 12.43 -17.32 3.49
C GLU A 92 12.50 -18.74 2.91
N SER A 93 12.38 -19.78 3.75
CA SER A 93 12.35 -21.19 3.31
C SER A 93 11.15 -21.54 2.42
N GLN A 94 10.10 -20.71 2.44
CA GLN A 94 8.90 -20.83 1.60
C GLN A 94 8.84 -19.77 0.49
N ASN A 95 9.72 -18.76 0.54
CA ASN A 95 9.79 -17.63 -0.38
C ASN A 95 10.99 -17.72 -1.36
N VAL A 96 11.38 -18.94 -1.72
CA VAL A 96 12.63 -19.33 -2.42
C VAL A 96 12.86 -18.67 -3.81
N GLY A 97 12.06 -17.68 -4.21
CA GLY A 97 12.16 -17.01 -5.52
C GLY A 97 12.76 -15.61 -5.55
N MET A 98 12.78 -14.83 -4.45
CA MET A 98 12.95 -13.36 -4.60
C MET A 98 13.96 -12.66 -3.67
N SER A 99 14.45 -13.28 -2.59
CA SER A 99 15.45 -12.62 -1.70
C SER A 99 16.79 -12.34 -2.42
N LEU A 100 17.06 -13.01 -3.56
CA LEU A 100 18.29 -12.84 -4.35
C LEU A 100 18.21 -11.78 -5.47
N VAL A 101 17.06 -11.17 -5.75
CA VAL A 101 16.91 -10.26 -6.91
C VAL A 101 16.90 -8.78 -6.51
N THR A 102 16.77 -8.46 -5.22
CA THR A 102 16.71 -7.06 -4.73
C THR A 102 18.03 -6.56 -4.09
N GLN A 103 19.15 -7.27 -4.29
CA GLN A 103 20.48 -6.85 -3.81
C GLN A 103 21.43 -6.35 -4.92
N HIS A 104 20.93 -5.87 -6.06
CA HIS A 104 21.76 -5.21 -7.08
C HIS A 104 21.24 -3.84 -7.47
#